data_AF-A0A2V7RCC7-F1
#
_entry.id   AF-A0A2V7RCC7-F1
#
_cell.length_a   1.000
_cell.length_b   1.000
_cell.length_c   1.000
_cell.angle_alpha   90.00
_cell.angle_beta   90.00
_cell.angle_gamma   90.00
#
_symmetry.space_group_name_H-M   'P 1'
#
loop_
_entity.id
_entity.type
_entity.pdbx_description
1 polymer ?
#
loop_
_entity_poly.entity_id
_entity_poly.type
_entity_poly.pdbx_seq_one_letter_code
_entity_poly.pdbx_strand_id
1 'polypeptide(L)'
;MTPTPDTRHLTPDEVELWAEGLLPAARDAHLAQCDACRATAGGERKLFRDLAQLTRFAPEFGFVERVMAKVKIPTPSGPHFRSHSDS
;
A
#
# COMPACT_ATOMS: atom_id res chain seq x y z
N MET A 1 -17.08 16.58 21.57
CA MET A 1 -16.20 17.57 20.92
C MET A 1 -16.39 17.42 19.42
N THR A 2 -17.04 18.38 18.78
CA THR A 2 -17.23 18.38 17.32
C THR A 2 -15.92 18.85 16.69
N PRO A 3 -15.28 18.11 15.78
CA PRO A 3 -14.07 18.58 15.12
C PRO A 3 -14.42 19.82 14.30
N THR A 4 -13.76 20.95 14.58
CA THR A 4 -13.87 22.17 13.78
C THR A 4 -13.43 21.84 12.35
N PRO A 5 -14.24 22.14 11.32
CA PRO A 5 -13.84 21.88 9.95
C PRO A 5 -12.60 22.71 9.64
N ASP A 6 -11.53 22.05 9.26
CA ASP A 6 -10.32 22.75 8.85
C ASP A 6 -10.54 23.34 7.46
N THR A 7 -10.51 24.67 7.41
CA THR A 7 -10.87 25.47 6.23
C THR A 7 -9.74 25.62 5.24
N ARG A 8 -8.53 25.13 5.56
CA ARG A 8 -7.41 25.15 4.62
C ARG A 8 -7.65 24.13 3.50
N HIS A 9 -7.23 24.49 2.28
CA HIS A 9 -7.16 23.56 1.16
C HIS A 9 -6.30 22.35 1.47
N LEU A 10 -6.66 21.19 0.91
CA LEU A 10 -5.85 19.98 1.01
C LEU A 10 -4.45 20.23 0.41
N THR A 11 -3.42 19.73 1.09
CA THR A 11 -2.08 19.63 0.51
C THR A 11 -2.06 18.58 -0.60
N PRO A 12 -1.04 18.56 -1.47
CA PRO A 12 -0.86 17.48 -2.45
C PRO A 12 -0.91 16.09 -1.80
N ASP A 13 -0.17 15.86 -0.71
CA ASP A 13 -0.15 14.59 0.02
C ASP A 13 -1.55 14.19 0.56
N GLU A 14 -2.33 15.16 1.04
CA GLU A 14 -3.71 14.89 1.49
C GLU A 14 -4.64 14.54 0.32
N VAL A 15 -4.41 15.12 -0.86
CA VAL A 15 -5.16 14.76 -2.08
C VAL A 15 -4.80 13.34 -2.54
N GLU A 16 -3.54 12.95 -2.47
CA GLU A 16 -3.07 11.59 -2.77
C GLU A 16 -3.67 10.58 -1.78
N LEU A 17 -3.57 10.86 -0.46
CA LEU A 17 -4.21 10.04 0.57
C LEU A 17 -5.71 9.88 0.33
N TRP A 18 -6.39 10.92 -0.16
CA TRP A 18 -7.80 10.80 -0.50
C TRP A 18 -8.03 9.88 -1.71
N ALA A 19 -7.20 10.01 -2.75
CA ALA A 19 -7.31 9.18 -3.95
C ALA A 19 -7.09 7.69 -3.65
N GLU A 20 -6.23 7.38 -2.67
CA GLU A 20 -5.98 6.03 -2.14
C GLU A 20 -7.05 5.54 -1.16
N GLY A 21 -7.94 6.42 -0.69
CA GLY A 21 -8.97 6.09 0.31
C GLY A 21 -8.45 6.05 1.75
N LEU A 22 -7.33 6.70 2.03
CA LEU A 22 -6.65 6.76 3.33
C LEU A 22 -6.82 8.09 4.06
N LEU A 23 -7.42 9.11 3.43
CA LEU A 23 -7.63 10.40 4.07
C LEU A 23 -8.67 10.30 5.21
N PRO A 24 -8.40 10.88 6.41
CA PRO A 24 -9.37 10.91 7.50
C PRO A 24 -10.67 11.63 7.11
N ALA A 25 -11.82 11.08 7.52
CA ALA A 25 -13.15 11.58 7.15
C ALA A 25 -13.38 13.07 7.51
N ALA A 26 -12.79 13.55 8.61
CA ALA A 26 -12.89 14.96 9.01
C ALA A 26 -12.26 15.91 7.98
N ARG A 27 -11.23 15.46 7.26
CA ARG A 27 -10.59 16.20 6.17
C ARG A 27 -11.31 16.00 4.84
N ASP A 28 -11.77 14.79 4.54
CA ASP A 28 -12.57 14.50 3.35
C ASP A 28 -13.83 15.39 3.26
N ALA A 29 -14.45 15.70 4.40
CA ALA A 29 -15.59 16.63 4.47
C ALA A 29 -15.34 18.00 3.80
N HIS A 30 -14.08 18.46 3.71
CA HIS A 30 -13.70 19.68 2.99
C HIS A 30 -14.06 19.62 1.50
N LEU A 31 -13.96 18.43 0.88
CA LEU A 31 -14.29 18.23 -0.54
C LEU A 31 -15.77 18.41 -0.84
N ALA A 32 -16.66 18.46 0.16
CA ALA A 32 -18.05 18.85 -0.04
C ALA A 32 -18.22 20.38 -0.23
N GLN A 33 -17.24 21.18 0.19
CA GLN A 33 -17.37 22.65 0.27
C GLN A 33 -16.38 23.39 -0.64
N CYS A 34 -15.37 22.73 -1.20
CA CYS A 34 -14.33 23.37 -2.02
C CYS A 34 -14.25 22.80 -3.44
N ASP A 35 -14.63 23.60 -4.44
CA ASP A 35 -14.53 23.23 -5.86
C ASP A 35 -13.10 23.02 -6.34
N ALA A 36 -12.16 23.84 -5.88
CA ALA A 36 -10.75 23.72 -6.26
C ALA A 36 -10.16 22.38 -5.81
N CYS A 37 -10.39 21.99 -4.55
CA CYS A 37 -9.92 20.70 -4.03
C CYS A 37 -10.65 19.53 -4.70
N ARG A 38 -11.95 19.65 -5.02
CA ARG A 38 -12.68 18.63 -5.80
C ARG A 38 -12.07 18.41 -7.18
N ALA A 39 -11.71 19.48 -7.88
CA ALA A 39 -11.10 19.38 -9.21
C ALA A 39 -9.76 18.63 -9.16
N THR A 40 -8.88 19.02 -8.23
CA THR A 40 -7.58 18.36 -8.03
C THR A 40 -7.74 16.89 -7.64
N ALA A 41 -8.59 16.60 -6.65
CA ALA A 41 -8.86 15.24 -6.19
C ALA A 41 -9.47 14.36 -7.29
N GLY A 42 -10.37 14.90 -8.11
CA GLY A 42 -10.94 14.21 -9.26
C GLY A 42 -9.87 13.79 -10.28
N GLY A 43 -8.88 14.66 -10.54
CA GLY A 43 -7.72 14.36 -11.37
C GLY A 43 -6.86 13.23 -10.80
N GLU A 44 -6.55 13.32 -9.51
CA GLU A 44 -5.74 12.31 -8.81
C GLU A 44 -6.42 10.93 -8.85
N ARG A 45 -7.71 10.86 -8.52
CA ARG A 45 -8.43 9.58 -8.54
C ARG A 45 -8.61 9.04 -9.95
N LYS A 46 -8.60 9.88 -10.99
CA LYS A 46 -8.55 9.41 -12.38
C LYS A 46 -7.20 8.75 -12.66
N LEU A 47 -6.09 9.38 -12.27
CA LEU A 47 -4.75 8.81 -12.43
C LEU A 47 -4.64 7.44 -11.76
N PHE A 48 -5.05 7.29 -10.50
CA PHE A 48 -5.02 6.00 -9.80
C PHE A 48 -5.86 4.92 -10.50
N ARG A 49 -7.02 5.28 -11.06
CA ARG A 49 -7.83 4.34 -11.88
C ARG A 49 -7.11 3.92 -13.15
N ASP A 50 -6.48 4.86 -13.84
CA ASP A 50 -5.73 4.60 -15.08
C ASP A 50 -4.52 3.69 -14.78
N LEU A 51 -3.82 3.92 -13.67
CA LEU A 51 -2.72 3.06 -13.19
C LEU A 51 -3.21 1.66 -12.80
N ALA A 52 -4.37 1.54 -12.14
CA ALA A 52 -4.94 0.25 -11.75
C ALA A 52 -5.38 -0.62 -12.94
N GLN A 53 -5.61 -0.01 -14.11
CA GLN A 53 -5.93 -0.72 -15.35
C GLN A 53 -4.69 -1.26 -16.09
N LEU A 54 -3.49 -0.85 -15.69
CA LEU A 54 -2.26 -1.35 -16.30
C LEU A 54 -2.16 -2.86 -16.11
N THR A 55 -1.79 -3.54 -17.19
CA THR A 55 -1.53 -4.98 -17.15
C THR A 55 -0.51 -5.29 -16.06
N ARG A 56 -0.92 -6.10 -15.09
CA ARG A 56 0.01 -6.59 -14.07
C ARG A 56 1.02 -7.49 -14.76
N PHE A 57 2.29 -7.10 -14.69
CA PHE A 57 3.38 -7.96 -15.09
C PHE A 57 3.49 -9.11 -14.10
N ALA A 58 3.07 -10.29 -14.51
CA ALA A 58 3.35 -11.52 -13.79
C ALA A 58 4.66 -12.11 -14.32
N PRO A 59 5.52 -12.66 -13.45
CA PRO A 59 6.67 -13.43 -13.91
C PRO A 59 6.23 -14.61 -14.77
N GLU A 60 7.07 -15.00 -15.73
CA GLU A 60 6.83 -16.18 -16.54
C GLU A 60 6.73 -17.46 -15.70
N PHE A 61 6.08 -18.48 -16.25
CA PHE A 61 6.07 -19.82 -15.66
C PHE A 61 7.51 -20.30 -15.35
N GLY A 62 7.68 -20.93 -14.19
CA GLY A 62 8.99 -21.40 -13.74
C GLY A 62 9.88 -20.33 -13.08
N PHE A 63 9.39 -19.09 -12.92
CA PHE A 63 10.19 -18.00 -12.33
C PHE A 63 10.66 -18.34 -10.91
N VAL A 64 9.76 -18.84 -10.06
CA VAL A 64 10.07 -19.17 -8.66
C VAL A 64 11.18 -20.22 -8.60
N GLU A 65 11.08 -21.26 -9.42
CA GLU A 65 12.03 -22.36 -9.50
C GLU A 65 13.41 -21.85 -9.95
N ARG A 66 13.46 -20.97 -10.97
CA ARG A 66 14.71 -20.36 -11.44
C ARG A 66 15.35 -19.45 -10.40
N VAL A 67 14.55 -18.73 -9.61
CA VAL A 67 15.03 -17.91 -8.49
C VAL A 67 15.60 -18.82 -7.40
N MET A 68 14.81 -19.80 -6.94
CA MET A 68 15.20 -20.68 -5.84
C MET A 68 16.43 -21.53 -6.16
N ALA A 69 16.63 -21.92 -7.42
CA ALA A 69 17.85 -22.60 -7.86
C ALA A 69 19.14 -21.77 -7.63
N LYS A 70 19.03 -20.44 -7.54
CA LYS A 70 20.17 -19.53 -7.31
C LYS A 70 20.29 -19.07 -5.86
N VAL A 71 19.26 -19.25 -5.04
CA VAL A 71 19.29 -18.86 -3.62
C VAL A 71 20.17 -19.84 -2.86
N LYS A 72 21.28 -19.35 -2.30
CA LYS A 72 22.13 -20.12 -1.39
C LYS A 72 21.49 -20.10 -0.01
N ILE A 73 20.84 -21.20 0.37
CA ILE A 73 20.33 -21.37 1.73
C ILE A 73 21.47 -21.91 2.60
N PRO A 74 21.91 -21.19 3.64
CA PRO A 74 22.87 -21.73 4.58
C PRO A 74 22.27 -22.96 5.26
N THR A 75 22.99 -24.09 5.20
CA THR A 75 22.59 -25.28 5.94
C THR A 75 22.57 -24.94 7.43
N PRO A 76 21.47 -25.15 8.16
CA PRO A 76 21.52 -25.05 9.61
C PRO A 76 22.57 -26.04 10.13
N SER A 77 23.61 -25.53 10.76
CA SER A 77 24.64 -26.33 11.43
C SER A 77 23.96 -27.14 12.54
N GLY A 78 23.84 -28.47 12.40
CA GLY A 78 23.28 -29.32 13.46
C GLY A 78 24.22 -29.45 14.68
N PRO A 79 23.91 -30.25 15.73
CA PRO A 79 22.60 -30.70 16.21
C PRO A 79 22.31 -30.15 17.63
N HIS A 80 21.09 -29.62 17.86
CA HIS A 80 20.55 -29.45 19.21
C HIS A 80 19.38 -30.42 19.45
N PHE A 81 19.48 -31.67 19.00
CA PHE A 81 18.59 -32.73 19.49
C PHE A 81 19.32 -33.48 20.60
N ARG A 82 19.15 -33.02 21.84
CA ARG A 82 19.44 -33.83 23.02
C ARG A 82 18.34 -34.87 23.12
N SER A 83 18.65 -36.12 22.76
CA SER A 83 17.83 -37.26 23.14
C SER A 83 17.90 -37.41 24.66
N HIS A 84 16.88 -36.93 25.37
CA HIS A 84 16.61 -37.39 26.73
C HIS A 84 15.91 -38.75 26.63
N SER A 85 16.73 -39.80 26.52
CA SER A 85 16.33 -41.12 27.04
C SER A 85 16.79 -41.16 28.49
N ASP A 86 15.85 -41.00 29.42
CA ASP A 86 16.02 -41.48 30.79
C ASP A 86 14.94 -42.55 31.03
N SER A 87 15.43 -43.73 31.41
CA SER A 87 14.67 -44.89 31.87
C SER A 87 14.14 -44.71 33.29
#